data_AF-A0A939L1K1-F1
#
_entry.id   AF-A0A939L1K1-F1
#
_cell.length_a   1.000
_cell.length_b   1.000
_cell.length_c   1.000
_cell.angle_alpha   90.00
_cell.angle_beta   90.00
_cell.angle_gamma   90.00
#
_symmetry.space_group_name_H-M   'P 1'
#
loop_
_entity.id
_entity.type
_entity.pdbx_description
1 polymer ?
#
loop_
_entity_poly.entity_id
_entity_poly.type
_entity_poly.pdbx_seq_one_letter_code
_entity_poly.pdbx_strand_id
1 'polypeptide(L)'
;MDIKTLHDADLARLTTARTAFDTLATAFGQHLESWQHDVVDRLDRSRWTGTAAGHAQARIRLLQNELQAAHQEIGLVGRALHDAAEGFAAAQAHLLGALDDARAHKLNVAADGGITWDQDSGSADFAGPDAEAQARRISGRITAALTEADHADRTISARLAHLARNAGSGAGLDAATAKTDLAAADALERIPAPGTDPTGVKTWWDGLTDEQRHRMILNHPDRIGALDGVPAVGRDQANRINLRQGGQDLQRRLDDLGPAPKRFLGFAKGEPVPNPEYERWKSRHDDLEDKLKGVRAVEKRLNTPVDAAHPPAFLLGFDTHGKGHAVIAVNDPDTADNVSTYVPGTGARLGSINSDINRSDRMVAAADAADRKAGDPSTTSSITWIGYDAPQSIVLEAADGSYARNAEDRLHRFETGLRATHEGEPSNNTVLAHSYGTTTVGYTMRDKGLPVDNVVLIASPGCGVEHAEELRIDPSRVYAAQSDGDAIGWATAVDPGGVADNLGDDLAGLWGGGNGDHHLIHGRQTTVPDFGARILPTDSEGGHSDYWNDGSPTLTSMGEVIAGKPVS
;
A
#
# COMPACT_ATOMS: atom_id res chain seq x y z
N MET A 1 -20.55 -7.55 16.98
CA MET A 1 -21.98 -7.50 16.59
C MET A 1 -22.31 -8.82 15.90
N ASP A 2 -23.51 -9.38 16.09
CA ASP A 2 -23.92 -10.62 15.41
C ASP A 2 -24.78 -10.35 14.16
N ILE A 3 -24.93 -11.37 13.30
CA ILE A 3 -25.69 -11.28 12.03
C ILE A 3 -27.10 -10.76 12.27
N LYS A 4 -27.80 -11.31 13.26
CA LYS A 4 -29.19 -10.96 13.52
C LYS A 4 -29.33 -9.51 13.94
N THR A 5 -28.44 -9.05 14.83
CA THR A 5 -28.43 -7.67 15.34
C THR A 5 -28.24 -6.68 14.22
N LEU A 6 -27.26 -6.90 13.33
CA LEU A 6 -27.01 -6.00 12.19
C LEU A 6 -28.12 -6.09 11.14
N HIS A 7 -28.60 -7.30 10.83
CA HIS A 7 -29.69 -7.52 9.88
C HIS A 7 -30.98 -6.81 10.31
N ASP A 8 -31.35 -6.91 11.59
CA ASP A 8 -32.60 -6.37 12.12
C ASP A 8 -32.49 -4.90 12.57
N ALA A 9 -31.32 -4.27 12.42
CA ALA A 9 -31.10 -2.89 12.87
C ALA A 9 -32.00 -1.88 12.13
N ASP A 10 -32.82 -1.15 12.89
CA ASP A 10 -33.69 -0.07 12.38
C ASP A 10 -32.92 1.26 12.31
N LEU A 11 -32.20 1.45 11.20
CA LEU A 11 -31.35 2.63 10.97
C LEU A 11 -32.17 3.93 10.74
N ALA A 12 -33.48 3.80 10.46
CA ALA A 12 -34.36 4.96 10.31
C ALA A 12 -34.52 5.71 11.65
N ARG A 13 -34.46 5.00 12.78
CA ARG A 13 -34.48 5.63 14.12
C ARG A 13 -33.21 6.43 14.39
N LEU A 14 -32.05 5.92 13.99
CA LEU A 14 -30.79 6.64 14.14
C LEU A 14 -30.76 7.91 13.27
N THR A 15 -31.25 7.80 12.03
CA THR A 15 -31.42 8.95 11.13
C THR A 15 -32.41 9.98 11.70
N THR A 16 -33.47 9.52 12.36
CA THR A 16 -34.43 10.40 13.04
C THR A 16 -33.79 11.13 14.23
N ALA A 17 -33.01 10.43 15.05
CA ALA A 17 -32.28 11.01 16.18
C ALA A 17 -31.26 12.07 15.72
N ARG A 18 -30.52 11.78 14.64
CA ARG A 18 -29.64 12.75 13.96
C ARG A 18 -30.41 14.01 13.56
N THR A 19 -31.54 13.85 12.85
CA THR A 19 -32.35 14.98 12.37
C THR A 19 -32.87 15.85 13.52
N ALA A 20 -33.23 15.23 14.65
CA ALA A 20 -33.62 15.96 15.85
C ALA A 20 -32.47 16.80 16.43
N PHE A 21 -31.24 16.25 16.46
CA PHE A 21 -30.05 16.98 16.89
C PHE A 21 -29.67 18.12 15.96
N ASP A 22 -29.74 17.92 14.65
CA ASP A 22 -29.47 18.98 13.65
C ASP A 22 -30.48 20.13 13.80
N THR A 23 -31.75 19.80 14.08
CA THR A 23 -32.80 20.79 14.35
C THR A 23 -32.49 21.58 15.63
N LEU A 24 -32.06 20.90 16.70
CA LEU A 24 -31.64 21.54 17.95
C LEU A 24 -30.46 22.48 17.74
N ALA A 25 -29.41 22.02 17.05
CA ALA A 25 -28.23 22.81 16.74
C ALA A 25 -28.62 24.08 15.97
N THR A 26 -29.43 23.93 14.92
CA THR A 26 -29.92 25.04 14.08
C THR A 26 -30.69 26.06 14.91
N ALA A 27 -31.64 25.63 15.74
CA ALA A 27 -32.42 26.53 16.59
C ALA A 27 -31.54 27.25 17.62
N PHE A 28 -30.57 26.55 18.22
CA PHE A 28 -29.63 27.14 19.16
C PHE A 28 -28.76 28.22 18.50
N GLY A 29 -28.26 27.96 17.29
CA GLY A 29 -27.53 28.94 16.48
C GLY A 29 -28.35 30.20 16.19
N GLN A 30 -29.62 30.04 15.80
CA GLN A 30 -30.53 31.18 15.57
C GLN A 30 -30.76 32.02 16.84
N HIS A 31 -30.91 31.38 18.00
CA HIS A 31 -31.02 32.08 19.27
C HIS A 31 -29.72 32.80 19.67
N LEU A 32 -28.56 32.23 19.33
CA LEU A 32 -27.26 32.85 19.56
C LEU A 32 -27.05 34.11 18.70
N GLU A 33 -27.49 34.08 17.44
CA GLU A 33 -27.51 35.25 16.56
C GLU A 33 -28.43 36.34 17.12
N SER A 34 -29.62 35.95 17.60
CA SER A 34 -30.55 36.88 18.24
C SER A 34 -29.97 37.48 19.52
N TRP A 35 -29.32 36.69 20.37
CA TRP A 35 -28.63 37.19 21.57
C TRP A 35 -27.52 38.19 21.21
N GLN A 36 -26.69 37.90 20.21
CA GLN A 36 -25.67 38.82 19.74
C GLN A 36 -26.30 40.17 19.33
N HIS A 37 -27.35 40.13 18.51
CA HIS A 37 -27.97 41.34 17.97
C HIS A 37 -28.77 42.13 19.01
N ASP A 38 -29.54 41.45 19.85
CA ASP A 38 -30.52 42.06 20.75
C ASP A 38 -29.95 42.38 22.14
N VAL A 39 -28.89 41.69 22.56
CA VAL A 39 -28.26 41.90 23.86
C VAL A 39 -26.90 42.56 23.67
N VAL A 40 -25.93 41.85 23.09
CA VAL A 40 -24.52 42.29 23.03
C VAL A 40 -24.40 43.62 22.28
N ASP A 41 -24.88 43.66 21.04
CA ASP A 41 -24.78 44.84 20.18
C ASP A 41 -25.56 46.04 20.72
N ARG A 42 -26.72 45.82 21.36
CA ARG A 42 -27.53 46.91 21.94
C ARG A 42 -26.88 47.48 23.19
N LEU A 43 -26.29 46.63 24.03
CA LEU A 43 -25.52 47.07 25.20
C LEU A 43 -24.30 47.88 24.79
N ASP A 44 -23.58 47.46 23.76
CA ASP A 44 -22.45 48.23 23.22
C ASP A 44 -22.90 49.60 22.69
N ARG A 45 -24.09 49.70 22.09
CA ARG A 45 -24.69 50.96 21.62
C ARG A 45 -25.37 51.80 22.70
N SER A 46 -25.59 51.26 23.90
CA SER A 46 -26.40 51.90 24.95
C SER A 46 -25.79 53.17 25.56
N ARG A 47 -24.49 53.42 25.33
CA ARG A 47 -23.69 54.47 25.99
C ARG A 47 -23.66 54.34 27.52
N TRP A 48 -23.99 53.17 28.07
CA TRP A 48 -23.81 52.89 29.50
C TRP A 48 -22.31 52.83 29.84
N THR A 49 -21.88 53.61 30.83
CA THR A 49 -20.47 53.79 31.20
C THR A 49 -20.25 53.67 32.72
N GLY A 50 -19.00 53.50 33.12
CA GLY A 50 -18.59 53.28 34.52
C GLY A 50 -18.16 51.83 34.81
N THR A 51 -17.66 51.59 36.01
CA THR A 51 -17.06 50.29 36.40
C THR A 51 -18.04 49.12 36.27
N ALA A 52 -19.28 49.31 36.71
CA ALA A 52 -20.33 48.28 36.60
C ALA A 52 -20.67 47.95 35.13
N ALA A 53 -20.72 48.97 34.26
CA ALA A 53 -20.95 48.78 32.83
C ALA A 53 -19.84 47.94 32.18
N GLY A 54 -18.58 48.25 32.52
CA GLY A 54 -17.42 47.49 32.04
C GLY A 54 -17.45 46.02 32.47
N HIS A 55 -17.76 45.74 33.74
CA HIS A 55 -17.89 44.35 34.23
C HIS A 55 -19.05 43.60 33.56
N ALA A 56 -20.20 44.26 33.38
CA ALA A 56 -21.36 43.66 32.74
C ALA A 56 -21.07 43.32 31.27
N GLN A 57 -20.48 44.25 30.50
CA GLN A 57 -20.07 44.02 29.12
C GLN A 57 -19.07 42.87 29.00
N ALA A 58 -18.07 42.82 29.87
CA ALA A 58 -17.09 41.73 29.89
C ALA A 58 -17.75 40.37 30.17
N ARG A 59 -18.65 40.28 31.16
CA ARG A 59 -19.34 39.03 31.48
C ARG A 59 -20.29 38.58 30.36
N ILE A 60 -21.00 39.51 29.72
CA ILE A 60 -21.90 39.20 28.61
C ILE A 60 -21.13 38.68 27.39
N ARG A 61 -19.96 39.27 27.08
CA ARG A 61 -19.08 38.76 26.01
C ARG A 61 -18.50 37.38 26.34
N LEU A 62 -18.13 37.14 27.60
CA LEU A 62 -17.69 35.82 28.04
C LEU A 62 -18.81 34.78 27.87
N LEU A 63 -20.04 35.11 28.29
CA LEU A 63 -21.20 34.24 28.09
C LEU A 63 -21.48 33.98 26.60
N GLN A 64 -21.34 35.00 25.74
CA GLN A 64 -21.48 34.82 24.30
C GLN A 64 -20.48 33.80 23.75
N ASN A 65 -19.22 33.86 24.19
CA ASN A 65 -18.19 32.90 23.78
C ASN A 65 -18.49 31.49 24.31
N GLU A 66 -18.95 31.37 25.56
CA GLU A 66 -19.37 30.09 26.17
C GLU A 66 -20.52 29.45 25.36
N LEU A 67 -21.51 30.25 24.95
CA LEU A 67 -22.62 29.78 24.11
C LEU A 67 -22.19 29.43 22.68
N GLN A 68 -21.25 30.17 22.09
CA GLN A 68 -20.65 29.82 20.80
C GLN A 68 -19.91 28.48 20.82
N ALA A 69 -19.12 28.23 21.87
CA ALA A 69 -18.44 26.95 22.07
C ALA A 69 -19.46 25.81 22.22
N ALA A 70 -20.50 26.01 23.04
CA ALA A 70 -21.58 25.03 23.21
C ALA A 70 -22.27 24.69 21.87
N HIS A 71 -22.55 25.69 21.03
CA HIS A 71 -23.17 25.48 19.72
C HIS A 71 -22.30 24.60 18.81
N GLN A 72 -20.98 24.80 18.81
CA GLN A 72 -20.05 23.98 18.03
C GLN A 72 -20.07 22.53 18.50
N GLU A 73 -20.01 22.30 19.81
CA GLU A 73 -20.05 20.96 20.41
C GLU A 73 -21.37 20.22 20.12
N ILE A 74 -22.51 20.92 20.19
CA ILE A 74 -23.82 20.35 19.81
C ILE A 74 -23.82 19.93 18.33
N GLY A 75 -23.22 20.74 17.45
CA GLY A 75 -23.06 20.40 16.03
C GLY A 75 -22.22 19.13 15.81
N LEU A 76 -21.19 18.90 16.64
CA LEU A 76 -20.36 17.68 16.57
C LEU A 76 -21.12 16.41 16.94
N VAL A 77 -22.12 16.50 17.82
CA VAL A 77 -23.03 15.37 18.12
C VAL A 77 -23.82 14.99 16.86
N GLY A 78 -24.38 15.97 16.15
CA GLY A 78 -25.11 15.75 14.90
C GLY A 78 -24.25 15.06 13.83
N ARG A 79 -23.01 15.53 13.64
CA ARG A 79 -22.04 14.90 12.73
C ARG A 79 -21.71 13.47 13.14
N ALA A 80 -21.47 13.22 14.43
CA ALA A 80 -21.16 11.88 14.90
C ALA A 80 -22.33 10.91 14.64
N LEU A 81 -23.57 11.33 14.89
CA LEU A 81 -24.77 10.53 14.59
C LEU A 81 -24.97 10.31 13.08
N HIS A 82 -24.58 11.28 12.24
CA HIS A 82 -24.58 11.13 10.79
C HIS A 82 -23.59 10.04 10.34
N ASP A 83 -22.34 10.14 10.79
CA ASP A 83 -21.28 9.18 10.44
C ASP A 83 -21.67 7.76 10.89
N ALA A 84 -22.28 7.63 12.08
CA ALA A 84 -22.78 6.34 12.58
C ALA A 84 -23.90 5.76 11.69
N ALA A 85 -24.85 6.60 11.26
CA ALA A 85 -25.93 6.17 10.38
C ALA A 85 -25.41 5.67 9.02
N GLU A 86 -24.42 6.34 8.45
CA GLU A 86 -23.77 5.92 7.21
C GLU A 86 -22.99 4.62 7.40
N GLY A 87 -22.16 4.53 8.45
CA GLY A 87 -21.37 3.33 8.75
C GLY A 87 -22.22 2.08 8.99
N PHE A 88 -23.29 2.18 9.78
CA PHE A 88 -24.19 1.04 9.98
C PHE A 88 -25.00 0.70 8.73
N ALA A 89 -25.37 1.67 7.90
CA ALA A 89 -26.09 1.43 6.65
C ALA A 89 -25.23 0.67 5.63
N ALA A 90 -23.96 1.06 5.49
CA ALA A 90 -23.01 0.36 4.64
C ALA A 90 -22.79 -1.09 5.12
N ALA A 91 -22.49 -1.28 6.41
CA ALA A 91 -22.31 -2.59 7.01
C ALA A 91 -23.53 -3.51 6.81
N GLN A 92 -24.73 -2.97 7.05
CA GLN A 92 -25.98 -3.72 6.87
C GLN A 92 -26.19 -4.09 5.40
N ALA A 93 -25.92 -3.18 4.46
CA ALA A 93 -26.03 -3.46 3.03
C ALA A 93 -25.04 -4.56 2.59
N HIS A 94 -23.79 -4.52 3.07
CA HIS A 94 -22.79 -5.56 2.79
C HIS A 94 -23.20 -6.93 3.33
N LEU A 95 -23.73 -6.98 4.57
CA LEU A 95 -24.26 -8.21 5.16
C LEU A 95 -25.42 -8.77 4.33
N LEU A 96 -26.42 -7.94 4.02
CA LEU A 96 -27.59 -8.35 3.23
C LEU A 96 -27.19 -8.89 1.86
N GLY A 97 -26.26 -8.22 1.17
CA GLY A 97 -25.73 -8.68 -0.11
C GLY A 97 -25.01 -10.04 -0.01
N ALA A 98 -24.24 -10.27 1.06
CA ALA A 98 -23.59 -11.57 1.28
C ALA A 98 -24.59 -12.69 1.57
N LEU A 99 -25.66 -12.41 2.33
CA LEU A 99 -26.75 -13.35 2.61
C LEU A 99 -27.60 -13.66 1.36
N ASP A 100 -27.80 -12.68 0.49
CA ASP A 100 -28.49 -12.89 -0.80
C ASP A 100 -27.65 -13.75 -1.75
N ASP A 101 -26.34 -13.51 -1.81
CA ASP A 101 -25.42 -14.33 -2.61
C ASP A 101 -25.34 -15.77 -2.07
N ALA A 102 -25.36 -15.97 -0.75
CA ALA A 102 -25.44 -17.31 -0.17
C ALA A 102 -26.67 -18.07 -0.65
N ARG A 103 -27.84 -17.43 -0.61
CA ARG A 103 -29.10 -17.99 -1.11
C ARG A 103 -29.02 -18.31 -2.60
N ALA A 104 -28.43 -17.42 -3.41
CA ALA A 104 -28.24 -17.64 -4.84
C ALA A 104 -27.34 -18.86 -5.16
N HIS A 105 -26.38 -19.16 -4.29
CA HIS A 105 -25.49 -20.33 -4.40
C HIS A 105 -26.00 -21.56 -3.62
N LYS A 106 -27.26 -21.53 -3.13
CA LYS A 106 -27.89 -22.62 -2.35
C LYS A 106 -27.12 -22.96 -1.06
N LEU A 107 -26.44 -21.96 -0.50
CA LEU A 107 -25.76 -22.06 0.78
C LEU A 107 -26.71 -21.55 1.87
N ASN A 108 -26.84 -22.31 2.95
CA ASN A 108 -27.60 -21.93 4.13
C ASN A 108 -26.67 -21.32 5.18
N VAL A 109 -26.96 -20.08 5.60
CA VAL A 109 -26.20 -19.36 6.63
C VAL A 109 -27.00 -19.38 7.93
N ALA A 110 -26.43 -20.00 8.95
CA ALA A 110 -26.99 -20.02 10.30
C ALA A 110 -26.76 -18.68 11.03
N ALA A 111 -27.48 -18.46 12.11
CA ALA A 111 -27.41 -17.21 12.88
C ALA A 111 -26.02 -16.97 13.53
N ASP A 112 -25.26 -18.03 13.77
CA ASP A 112 -23.89 -18.00 14.28
C ASP A 112 -22.84 -17.81 13.17
N GLY A 113 -23.28 -17.64 11.91
CA GLY A 113 -22.41 -17.51 10.75
C GLY A 113 -21.96 -18.84 10.14
N GLY A 114 -22.37 -19.98 10.69
CA GLY A 114 -22.10 -21.29 10.11
C GLY A 114 -22.74 -21.43 8.73
N ILE A 115 -21.95 -21.81 7.72
CA ILE A 115 -22.44 -22.02 6.35
C ILE A 115 -22.51 -23.52 6.06
N THR A 116 -23.68 -23.99 5.67
CA THR A 116 -23.96 -25.40 5.33
C THR A 116 -24.58 -25.52 3.94
N TRP A 117 -24.39 -26.65 3.26
CA TRP A 117 -24.98 -26.91 1.97
C TRP A 117 -25.21 -28.41 1.76
N ASP A 118 -26.07 -28.75 0.79
CA ASP A 118 -26.31 -30.14 0.42
C ASP A 118 -25.24 -30.63 -0.57
N GLN A 119 -24.72 -31.83 -0.31
CA GLN A 119 -23.71 -32.50 -1.14
C GLN A 119 -24.31 -33.53 -2.10
N ASP A 120 -25.60 -33.87 -1.93
CA ASP A 120 -26.27 -34.80 -2.83
C ASP A 120 -26.60 -34.13 -4.17
N SER A 121 -25.94 -34.58 -5.24
CA SER A 121 -26.18 -34.10 -6.61
C SER A 121 -27.63 -34.25 -7.11
N GLY A 122 -28.44 -35.10 -6.47
CA GLY A 122 -29.87 -35.25 -6.75
C GLY A 122 -30.77 -34.25 -6.02
N SER A 123 -30.23 -33.49 -5.06
CA SER A 123 -30.97 -32.51 -4.27
C SER A 123 -31.27 -31.24 -5.05
N ALA A 124 -32.44 -30.65 -4.80
CA ALA A 124 -32.78 -29.33 -5.32
C ALA A 124 -31.83 -28.25 -4.77
N ASP A 125 -31.25 -28.48 -3.59
CA ASP A 125 -30.36 -27.57 -2.88
C ASP A 125 -28.87 -27.92 -3.04
N PHE A 126 -28.54 -28.79 -4.02
CA PHE A 126 -27.15 -29.08 -4.35
C PHE A 126 -26.42 -27.82 -4.81
N ALA A 127 -25.39 -27.42 -4.04
CA ALA A 127 -24.61 -26.20 -4.24
C ALA A 127 -23.45 -26.36 -5.24
N GLY A 128 -23.26 -27.56 -5.78
CA GLY A 128 -22.21 -27.83 -6.79
C GLY A 128 -20.83 -28.10 -6.19
N PRO A 129 -19.85 -28.46 -7.04
CA PRO A 129 -18.50 -28.80 -6.60
C PRO A 129 -17.73 -27.60 -5.99
N ASP A 130 -18.10 -26.37 -6.36
CA ASP A 130 -17.43 -25.16 -5.88
C ASP A 130 -18.01 -24.60 -4.56
N ALA A 131 -19.00 -25.30 -3.96
CA ALA A 131 -19.75 -24.83 -2.81
C ALA A 131 -18.85 -24.43 -1.63
N GLU A 132 -17.77 -25.19 -1.37
CA GLU A 132 -16.85 -24.89 -0.29
C GLU A 132 -16.08 -23.58 -0.52
N ALA A 133 -15.59 -23.35 -1.74
CA ALA A 133 -14.91 -22.11 -2.10
C ALA A 133 -15.87 -20.90 -2.01
N GLN A 134 -17.11 -21.08 -2.46
CA GLN A 134 -18.15 -20.05 -2.34
C GLN A 134 -18.49 -19.75 -0.88
N ALA A 135 -18.63 -20.78 -0.04
CA ALA A 135 -18.87 -20.63 1.38
C ALA A 135 -17.75 -19.85 2.07
N ARG A 136 -16.48 -20.14 1.79
CA ARG A 136 -15.34 -19.39 2.35
C ARG A 136 -15.39 -17.91 1.95
N ARG A 137 -15.67 -17.62 0.67
CA ARG A 137 -15.78 -16.24 0.17
C ARG A 137 -16.91 -15.46 0.84
N ILE A 138 -18.07 -16.09 1.01
CA ILE A 138 -19.24 -15.47 1.65
C ILE A 138 -19.01 -15.29 3.15
N SER A 139 -18.44 -16.28 3.83
CA SER A 139 -18.07 -16.18 5.24
C SER A 139 -17.12 -15.01 5.50
N GLY A 140 -16.12 -14.80 4.63
CA GLY A 140 -15.24 -13.63 4.69
C GLY A 140 -16.00 -12.31 4.55
N ARG A 141 -16.94 -12.21 3.62
CA ARG A 141 -17.77 -10.99 3.43
C ARG A 141 -18.69 -10.71 4.61
N ILE A 142 -19.29 -11.75 5.20
CA ILE A 142 -20.12 -11.60 6.41
C ILE A 142 -19.24 -11.10 7.57
N THR A 143 -18.07 -11.70 7.77
CA THR A 143 -17.12 -11.30 8.82
C THR A 143 -16.67 -9.85 8.64
N ALA A 144 -16.38 -9.43 7.41
CA ALA A 144 -16.04 -8.05 7.09
C ALA A 144 -17.17 -7.08 7.44
N ALA A 145 -18.41 -7.37 7.05
CA ALA A 145 -19.57 -6.53 7.35
C ALA A 145 -19.83 -6.41 8.87
N LEU A 146 -19.64 -7.48 9.64
CA LEU A 146 -19.77 -7.43 11.10
C LEU A 146 -18.64 -6.60 11.74
N THR A 147 -17.43 -6.72 11.23
CA THR A 147 -16.26 -5.94 11.68
C THR A 147 -16.45 -4.46 11.40
N GLU A 148 -16.99 -4.12 10.23
CA GLU A 148 -17.37 -2.76 9.84
C GLU A 148 -18.40 -2.16 10.81
N ALA A 149 -19.44 -2.93 11.16
CA ALA A 149 -20.45 -2.49 12.12
C ALA A 149 -19.86 -2.28 13.54
N ASP A 150 -19.01 -3.20 14.00
CA ASP A 150 -18.33 -3.07 15.30
C ASP A 150 -17.36 -1.89 15.34
N HIS A 151 -16.75 -1.58 14.20
CA HIS A 151 -15.89 -0.42 14.05
C HIS A 151 -16.69 0.89 14.12
N ALA A 152 -17.81 0.98 13.40
CA ALA A 152 -18.72 2.10 13.46
C ALA A 152 -19.24 2.34 14.89
N ASP A 153 -19.64 1.26 15.59
CA ASP A 153 -20.12 1.30 16.97
C ASP A 153 -19.08 1.83 17.97
N ARG A 154 -17.86 1.31 17.94
CA ARG A 154 -16.77 1.78 18.81
C ARG A 154 -16.43 3.25 18.55
N THR A 155 -16.38 3.64 17.27
CA THR A 155 -16.05 5.00 16.85
C THR A 155 -17.09 6.01 17.34
N ILE A 156 -18.38 5.72 17.14
CA ILE A 156 -19.45 6.61 17.61
C ILE A 156 -19.51 6.66 19.13
N SER A 157 -19.37 5.53 19.81
CA SER A 157 -19.37 5.45 21.27
C SER A 157 -18.25 6.32 21.88
N ALA A 158 -17.03 6.24 21.33
CA ALA A 158 -15.91 7.04 21.79
C ALA A 158 -16.15 8.55 21.61
N ARG A 159 -16.70 8.96 20.46
CA ARG A 159 -17.01 10.37 20.16
C ARG A 159 -18.11 10.92 21.05
N LEU A 160 -19.22 10.20 21.20
CA LEU A 160 -20.31 10.63 22.08
C LEU A 160 -19.88 10.68 23.54
N ALA A 161 -19.06 9.72 23.99
CA ALA A 161 -18.51 9.74 25.34
C ALA A 161 -17.57 10.94 25.58
N HIS A 162 -16.77 11.33 24.59
CA HIS A 162 -15.95 12.54 24.63
C HIS A 162 -16.78 13.80 24.77
N LEU A 163 -17.75 14.00 23.87
CA LEU A 163 -18.65 15.16 23.88
C LEU A 163 -19.48 15.23 25.18
N ALA A 164 -19.92 14.07 25.70
CA ALA A 164 -20.63 13.99 26.97
C ALA A 164 -19.75 14.37 28.17
N ARG A 165 -18.46 13.99 28.19
CA ARG A 165 -17.51 14.42 29.22
C ARG A 165 -17.25 15.93 29.16
N ASN A 166 -17.13 16.49 27.96
CA ASN A 166 -17.00 17.94 27.77
C ASN A 166 -18.22 18.69 28.32
N ALA A 167 -19.43 18.20 28.03
CA ALA A 167 -20.66 18.76 28.54
C ALA A 167 -20.76 18.66 30.07
N GLY A 168 -20.43 17.49 30.65
CA GLY A 168 -20.53 17.26 32.10
C GLY A 168 -19.49 18.02 32.93
N SER A 169 -18.30 18.27 32.37
CA SER A 169 -17.23 19.04 33.03
C SER A 169 -17.29 20.55 32.77
N GLY A 170 -18.10 20.98 31.79
CA GLY A 170 -18.12 22.35 31.30
C GLY A 170 -16.98 22.69 30.33
N ALA A 171 -16.10 21.74 30.00
CA ALA A 171 -15.03 21.96 29.01
C ALA A 171 -15.58 22.31 27.62
N GLY A 172 -16.79 21.83 27.27
CA GLY A 172 -17.46 22.21 26.02
C GLY A 172 -17.93 23.67 25.95
N LEU A 173 -17.82 24.43 27.05
CA LEU A 173 -18.04 25.88 27.08
C LEU A 173 -16.74 26.67 26.83
N ASP A 174 -15.59 26.00 26.81
CA ASP A 174 -14.31 26.61 26.51
C ASP A 174 -14.07 26.65 25.00
N ALA A 175 -13.83 27.84 24.46
CA ALA A 175 -13.67 28.06 23.03
C ALA A 175 -12.42 27.38 22.45
N ALA A 176 -11.36 27.16 23.25
CA ALA A 176 -10.17 26.44 22.79
C ALA A 176 -10.47 24.95 22.64
N THR A 177 -11.19 24.36 23.59
CA THR A 177 -11.64 22.97 23.57
C THR A 177 -12.56 22.71 22.37
N ALA A 178 -13.63 23.49 22.22
CA ALA A 178 -14.57 23.34 21.09
C ALA A 178 -13.87 23.50 19.72
N LYS A 179 -12.89 24.42 19.62
CA LYS A 179 -12.08 24.60 18.41
C LYS A 179 -11.19 23.38 18.12
N THR A 180 -10.58 22.80 19.14
CA THR A 180 -9.76 21.57 19.01
C THR A 180 -10.62 20.41 18.54
N ASP A 181 -11.80 20.23 19.11
CA ASP A 181 -12.70 19.13 18.77
C ASP A 181 -13.28 19.27 17.35
N LEU A 182 -13.63 20.50 16.95
CA LEU A 182 -14.01 20.80 15.57
C LEU A 182 -12.85 20.50 14.60
N ALA A 183 -11.63 20.92 14.94
CA ALA A 183 -10.46 20.66 14.11
C ALA A 183 -10.14 19.16 14.00
N ALA A 184 -10.39 18.38 15.06
CA ALA A 184 -10.24 16.93 15.04
C ALA A 184 -11.29 16.27 14.14
N ALA A 185 -12.54 16.68 14.21
CA ALA A 185 -13.59 16.21 13.32
C ALA A 185 -13.29 16.54 11.84
N ASP A 186 -12.90 17.80 11.56
CA ASP A 186 -12.51 18.22 10.21
C ASP A 186 -11.20 17.57 9.73
N ALA A 187 -10.36 17.07 10.65
CA ALA A 187 -9.11 16.37 10.28
C ALA A 187 -9.38 14.96 9.78
N LEU A 188 -10.41 14.27 10.29
CA LEU A 188 -10.83 12.97 9.74
C LEU A 188 -11.22 13.10 8.27
N GLU A 189 -11.85 14.20 7.87
CA GLU A 189 -12.22 14.42 6.47
C GLU A 189 -11.05 14.91 5.59
N ARG A 190 -9.89 15.20 6.17
CA ARG A 190 -8.71 15.64 5.43
C ARG A 190 -7.75 14.47 5.23
N ILE A 191 -7.65 14.00 3.99
CA ILE A 191 -6.65 13.02 3.58
C ILE A 191 -5.25 13.51 4.00
N PRO A 192 -4.44 12.68 4.70
CA PRO A 192 -3.07 13.00 5.06
C PRO A 192 -2.22 13.48 3.88
N ALA A 193 -1.23 14.31 4.17
CA ALA A 193 -0.30 14.78 3.16
C ALA A 193 0.67 13.64 2.76
N PRO A 194 1.16 13.62 1.51
CA PRO A 194 2.23 12.70 1.13
C PRO A 194 3.43 12.80 2.08
N GLY A 195 3.96 11.66 2.51
CA GLY A 195 5.06 11.59 3.47
C GLY A 195 4.67 11.71 4.95
N THR A 196 3.36 11.77 5.27
CA THR A 196 2.89 11.58 6.65
C THR A 196 3.33 10.21 7.17
N ASP A 197 3.67 10.12 8.45
CA ASP A 197 4.04 8.87 9.11
C ASP A 197 2.95 7.79 8.92
N PRO A 198 3.29 6.55 8.50
CA PRO A 198 2.29 5.53 8.21
C PRO A 198 1.43 5.12 9.41
N THR A 199 1.94 5.18 10.65
CA THR A 199 1.14 4.89 11.86
C THR A 199 0.08 5.96 12.06
N GLY A 200 0.42 7.23 11.79
CA GLY A 200 -0.53 8.34 11.77
C GLY A 200 -1.59 8.18 10.68
N VAL A 201 -1.20 7.74 9.48
CA VAL A 201 -2.13 7.45 8.38
C VAL A 201 -3.07 6.30 8.74
N LYS A 202 -2.57 5.21 9.35
CA LYS A 202 -3.41 4.10 9.82
C LYS A 202 -4.42 4.54 10.85
N THR A 203 -3.98 5.34 11.84
CA THR A 203 -4.88 5.89 12.87
C THR A 203 -5.97 6.76 12.24
N TRP A 204 -5.62 7.58 11.24
CA TRP A 204 -6.60 8.37 10.49
C TRP A 204 -7.57 7.47 9.72
N TRP A 205 -7.07 6.47 8.98
CA TRP A 205 -7.88 5.53 8.21
C TRP A 205 -8.84 4.74 9.10
N ASP A 206 -8.36 4.29 10.26
CA ASP A 206 -9.15 3.63 11.28
C ASP A 206 -10.19 4.59 11.87
N GLY A 207 -9.92 5.89 11.98
CA GLY A 207 -10.91 6.87 12.43
C GLY A 207 -12.11 7.06 11.49
N LEU A 208 -12.00 6.63 10.22
CA LEU A 208 -13.05 6.76 9.22
C LEU A 208 -14.11 5.65 9.33
N THR A 209 -15.33 5.96 8.91
CA THR A 209 -16.34 4.96 8.57
C THR A 209 -16.08 4.37 7.18
N ASP A 210 -16.69 3.24 6.85
CA ASP A 210 -16.49 2.61 5.54
C ASP A 210 -17.04 3.43 4.38
N GLU A 211 -18.16 4.14 4.57
CA GLU A 211 -18.66 5.10 3.58
C GLU A 211 -17.66 6.25 3.37
N GLN A 212 -17.07 6.78 4.45
CA GLN A 212 -16.03 7.81 4.34
C GLN A 212 -14.81 7.27 3.60
N ARG A 213 -14.33 6.05 3.92
CA ARG A 213 -13.23 5.37 3.22
C ARG A 213 -13.55 5.20 1.74
N HIS A 214 -14.75 4.69 1.42
CA HIS A 214 -15.21 4.48 0.06
C HIS A 214 -15.27 5.78 -0.74
N ARG A 215 -15.84 6.83 -0.15
CA ARG A 215 -15.89 8.18 -0.74
C ARG A 215 -14.49 8.74 -1.00
N MET A 216 -13.55 8.56 -0.07
CA MET A 216 -12.15 8.98 -0.26
C MET A 216 -11.47 8.21 -1.39
N ILE A 217 -11.68 6.88 -1.46
CA ILE A 217 -11.15 6.03 -2.54
C ILE A 217 -11.68 6.48 -3.90
N LEU A 218 -12.98 6.74 -4.02
CA LEU A 218 -13.59 7.13 -5.30
C LEU A 218 -13.18 8.53 -5.75
N ASN A 219 -13.13 9.49 -4.82
CA ASN A 219 -12.90 10.89 -5.15
C ASN A 219 -11.41 11.26 -5.21
N HIS A 220 -10.56 10.53 -4.50
CA HIS A 220 -9.12 10.78 -4.39
C HIS A 220 -8.28 9.50 -4.48
N PRO A 221 -8.49 8.66 -5.52
CA PRO A 221 -7.80 7.37 -5.65
C PRO A 221 -6.28 7.52 -5.76
N ASP A 222 -5.79 8.59 -6.37
CA ASP A 222 -4.37 8.92 -6.51
C ASP A 222 -3.70 9.14 -5.14
N ARG A 223 -4.42 9.80 -4.22
CA ARG A 223 -3.93 10.08 -2.87
C ARG A 223 -4.03 8.85 -2.00
N ILE A 224 -5.17 8.15 -1.98
CA ILE A 224 -5.36 6.97 -1.12
C ILE A 224 -4.44 5.82 -1.55
N GLY A 225 -4.32 5.56 -2.85
CA GLY A 225 -3.48 4.48 -3.37
C GLY A 225 -1.98 4.66 -3.08
N ALA A 226 -1.52 5.90 -2.92
CA ALA A 226 -0.12 6.25 -2.65
C ALA A 226 0.21 6.41 -1.15
N LEU A 227 -0.78 6.33 -0.25
CA LEU A 227 -0.58 6.56 1.18
C LEU A 227 -0.20 5.27 1.92
N ASP A 228 1.09 5.14 2.24
CA ASP A 228 1.57 4.13 3.18
C ASP A 228 0.88 4.32 4.55
N GLY A 229 0.36 3.23 5.13
CA GLY A 229 -0.49 3.26 6.32
C GLY A 229 -1.99 3.10 6.03
N VAL A 230 -2.42 3.17 4.76
CA VAL A 230 -3.73 2.64 4.35
C VAL A 230 -3.61 1.12 4.14
N PRO A 231 -4.51 0.29 4.70
CA PRO A 231 -4.51 -1.15 4.50
C PRO A 231 -4.52 -1.57 3.01
N ALA A 232 -3.95 -2.74 2.73
CA ALA A 232 -3.77 -3.32 1.40
C ALA A 232 -5.05 -3.34 0.57
N VAL A 233 -6.19 -3.69 1.19
CA VAL A 233 -7.51 -3.67 0.55
C VAL A 233 -7.90 -2.26 0.09
N GLY A 234 -7.71 -1.25 0.94
CA GLY A 234 -8.03 0.14 0.60
C GLY A 234 -7.13 0.68 -0.52
N ARG A 235 -5.83 0.34 -0.46
CA ARG A 235 -4.87 0.71 -1.51
C ARG A 235 -5.17 0.00 -2.83
N ASP A 236 -5.54 -1.28 -2.81
CA ASP A 236 -5.94 -2.03 -4.01
C ASP A 236 -7.13 -1.39 -4.71
N GLN A 237 -8.19 -1.07 -3.96
CA GLN A 237 -9.37 -0.42 -4.52
C GLN A 237 -9.04 0.93 -5.20
N ALA A 238 -8.27 1.77 -4.51
CA ALA A 238 -7.82 3.06 -5.04
C ALA A 238 -6.91 2.91 -6.26
N ASN A 239 -5.92 2.03 -6.19
CA ASN A 239 -4.97 1.85 -7.28
C ASN A 239 -5.56 1.14 -8.49
N ARG A 240 -6.60 0.30 -8.34
CA ARG A 240 -7.35 -0.23 -9.49
C ARG A 240 -8.06 0.87 -10.27
N ILE A 241 -8.51 1.95 -9.60
CA ILE A 241 -9.02 3.14 -10.28
C ILE A 241 -7.87 3.86 -11.01
N ASN A 242 -6.74 4.08 -10.34
CA ASN A 242 -5.55 4.70 -10.94
C ASN A 242 -5.01 3.92 -12.14
N LEU A 243 -5.00 2.58 -12.08
CA LEU A 243 -4.55 1.67 -13.13
C LEU A 243 -5.38 1.87 -14.40
N ARG A 244 -6.71 1.86 -14.27
CA ARG A 244 -7.62 2.09 -15.41
C ARG A 244 -7.46 3.49 -15.99
N GLN A 245 -7.41 4.52 -15.14
CA GLN A 245 -7.25 5.91 -15.58
C GLN A 245 -5.89 6.14 -16.26
N GLY A 246 -4.81 5.60 -15.68
CA GLY A 246 -3.46 5.68 -16.23
C GLY A 246 -3.33 4.93 -17.55
N GLY A 247 -3.93 3.75 -17.68
CA GLY A 247 -3.99 3.00 -18.94
C GLY A 247 -4.71 3.78 -20.05
N GLN A 248 -5.85 4.38 -19.74
CA GLN A 248 -6.59 5.24 -20.68
C GLN A 248 -5.77 6.47 -21.08
N ASP A 249 -5.08 7.11 -20.13
CA ASP A 249 -4.24 8.27 -20.42
C ASP A 249 -3.04 7.93 -21.32
N LEU A 250 -2.34 6.84 -21.02
CA LEU A 250 -1.24 6.34 -21.84
C LEU A 250 -1.71 6.01 -23.26
N GLN A 251 -2.88 5.38 -23.40
CA GLN A 251 -3.45 5.08 -24.72
C GLN A 251 -3.78 6.35 -25.50
N ARG A 252 -4.42 7.35 -24.87
CA ARG A 252 -4.68 8.64 -25.53
C ARG A 252 -3.39 9.32 -25.98
N ARG A 253 -2.36 9.34 -25.12
CA ARG A 253 -1.05 9.92 -25.46
C ARG A 253 -0.36 9.17 -26.61
N LEU A 254 -0.55 7.86 -26.71
CA LEU A 254 -0.04 7.05 -27.80
C LEU A 254 -0.78 7.36 -29.11
N ASP A 255 -2.10 7.49 -29.05
CA ASP A 255 -2.94 7.86 -30.20
C ASP A 255 -2.60 9.28 -30.70
N ASP A 256 -2.36 10.22 -29.78
CA ASP A 256 -2.00 11.62 -30.05
C ASP A 256 -0.59 11.79 -30.63
N LEU A 257 0.29 10.78 -30.56
CA LEU A 257 1.62 10.85 -31.19
C LEU A 257 1.55 10.91 -32.72
N GLY A 258 0.45 10.43 -33.31
CA GLY A 258 0.28 10.39 -34.76
C GLY A 258 1.25 9.44 -35.47
N PRO A 259 1.26 9.43 -36.81
CA PRO A 259 2.06 8.51 -37.60
C PRO A 259 3.56 8.77 -37.45
N ALA A 260 4.37 7.70 -37.54
CA ALA A 260 5.82 7.78 -37.49
C ALA A 260 6.39 8.72 -38.56
N PRO A 261 7.27 9.67 -38.19
CA PRO A 261 8.05 10.45 -39.17
C PRO A 261 8.93 9.53 -40.03
N LYS A 262 9.44 10.05 -41.16
CA LYS A 262 10.42 9.30 -41.97
C LYS A 262 11.66 9.00 -41.12
N ARG A 263 12.11 7.74 -41.10
CA ARG A 263 13.31 7.32 -40.37
C ARG A 263 14.58 8.02 -40.84
N PHE A 264 14.68 8.31 -42.13
CA PHE A 264 15.82 8.98 -42.74
C PHE A 264 15.36 10.20 -43.56
N LEU A 265 16.13 11.29 -43.48
CA LEU A 265 15.87 12.52 -44.24
C LEU A 265 16.35 12.43 -45.70
N GLY A 266 17.22 11.47 -45.99
CA GLY A 266 17.83 11.25 -47.30
C GLY A 266 19.18 10.55 -47.17
N PHE A 267 20.06 10.75 -48.15
CA PHE A 267 21.43 10.23 -48.15
C PHE A 267 22.43 11.39 -48.26
N ALA A 268 23.52 11.33 -47.50
CA ALA A 268 24.65 12.24 -47.59
C ALA A 268 25.95 11.43 -47.71
N LYS A 269 26.74 11.67 -48.78
CA LYS A 269 27.95 10.89 -49.09
C LYS A 269 27.72 9.37 -49.18
N GLY A 270 26.54 8.94 -49.61
CA GLY A 270 26.16 7.52 -49.71
C GLY A 270 25.57 6.93 -48.42
N GLU A 271 25.65 7.64 -47.29
CA GLU A 271 25.14 7.18 -46.00
C GLU A 271 23.73 7.75 -45.71
N PRO A 272 22.81 6.96 -45.12
CA PRO A 272 21.49 7.45 -44.75
C PRO A 272 21.60 8.45 -43.60
N VAL A 273 20.92 9.60 -43.72
CA VAL A 273 20.91 10.64 -42.68
C VAL A 273 19.75 10.38 -41.72
N PRO A 274 19.99 10.03 -40.44
CA PRO A 274 18.94 9.78 -39.47
C PRO A 274 18.05 11.01 -39.27
N ASN A 275 16.75 10.80 -39.10
CA ASN A 275 15.83 11.88 -38.75
C ASN A 275 15.71 11.98 -37.21
N PRO A 276 16.18 13.07 -36.57
CA PRO A 276 16.03 13.25 -35.13
C PRO A 276 14.57 13.27 -34.65
N GLU A 277 13.63 13.66 -35.51
CA GLU A 277 12.20 13.63 -35.19
C GLU A 277 11.68 12.20 -35.09
N TYR A 278 12.18 11.30 -35.94
CA TYR A 278 11.86 9.87 -35.85
C TYR A 278 12.38 9.27 -34.54
N GLU A 279 13.61 9.57 -34.15
CA GLU A 279 14.17 9.05 -32.89
C GLU A 279 13.40 9.56 -31.65
N ARG A 280 13.00 10.84 -31.63
CA ARG A 280 12.15 11.40 -30.56
C ARG A 280 10.74 10.82 -30.57
N TRP A 281 10.18 10.55 -31.75
CA TRP A 281 8.88 9.89 -31.87
C TRP A 281 8.99 8.44 -31.37
N LYS A 282 10.00 7.69 -31.84
CA LYS A 282 10.24 6.30 -31.50
C LYS A 282 10.47 6.12 -30.00
N SER A 283 11.32 6.93 -29.39
CA SER A 283 11.56 6.88 -27.95
C SER A 283 10.28 7.09 -27.12
N ARG A 284 9.42 8.05 -27.52
CA ARG A 284 8.14 8.28 -26.85
C ARG A 284 7.13 7.16 -27.10
N HIS A 285 7.07 6.65 -28.32
CA HIS A 285 6.21 5.55 -28.70
C HIS A 285 6.56 4.28 -27.90
N ASP A 286 7.83 3.89 -27.92
CA ASP A 286 8.33 2.71 -27.20
C ASP A 286 8.09 2.83 -25.68
N ASP A 287 8.27 4.02 -25.08
CA ASP A 287 7.99 4.26 -23.65
C ASP A 287 6.50 4.10 -23.31
N LEU A 288 5.60 4.64 -24.16
CA LEU A 288 4.15 4.51 -23.96
C LEU A 288 3.67 3.07 -24.17
N GLU A 289 4.13 2.39 -25.21
CA GLU A 289 3.81 0.98 -25.45
C GLU A 289 4.29 0.08 -24.33
N ASP A 290 5.49 0.33 -23.80
CA ASP A 290 6.05 -0.43 -22.70
C ASP A 290 5.24 -0.26 -21.40
N LYS A 291 4.86 0.97 -21.07
CA LYS A 291 3.98 1.23 -19.91
C LYS A 291 2.61 0.59 -20.09
N LEU A 292 2.02 0.67 -21.30
CA LEU A 292 0.75 0.00 -21.61
C LEU A 292 0.85 -1.52 -21.49
N LYS A 293 1.97 -2.12 -21.92
CA LYS A 293 2.25 -3.54 -21.72
C LYS A 293 2.25 -3.88 -20.23
N GLY A 294 2.87 -3.05 -19.40
CA GLY A 294 2.87 -3.21 -17.95
C GLY A 294 1.48 -3.09 -17.33
N VAL A 295 0.71 -2.06 -17.68
CA VAL A 295 -0.70 -1.90 -17.25
C VAL A 295 -1.51 -3.17 -17.55
N ARG A 296 -1.43 -3.69 -18.78
CA ARG A 296 -2.14 -4.91 -19.18
C ARG A 296 -1.69 -6.14 -18.40
N ALA A 297 -0.40 -6.24 -18.05
CA ALA A 297 0.12 -7.34 -17.24
C ALA A 297 -0.41 -7.28 -15.81
N VAL A 298 -0.44 -6.09 -15.19
CA VAL A 298 -1.02 -5.88 -13.86
C VAL A 298 -2.52 -6.19 -13.88
N GLU A 299 -3.28 -5.64 -14.84
CA GLU A 299 -4.70 -5.94 -15.01
C GLU A 299 -4.96 -7.44 -15.17
N LYS A 300 -4.13 -8.13 -15.95
CA LYS A 300 -4.24 -9.57 -16.13
C LYS A 300 -4.03 -10.32 -14.81
N ARG A 301 -2.98 -10.03 -14.04
CA ARG A 301 -2.72 -10.70 -12.75
C ARG A 301 -3.84 -10.44 -11.75
N LEU A 302 -4.33 -9.21 -11.66
CA LEU A 302 -5.39 -8.79 -10.73
C LEU A 302 -6.77 -9.37 -11.07
N ASN A 303 -6.99 -9.80 -12.31
CA ASN A 303 -8.24 -10.40 -12.80
C ASN A 303 -8.13 -11.92 -13.01
N THR A 304 -6.97 -12.51 -12.74
CA THR A 304 -6.81 -13.97 -12.82
C THR A 304 -7.69 -14.62 -11.76
N PRO A 305 -8.53 -15.61 -12.10
CA PRO A 305 -9.34 -16.33 -11.13
C PRO A 305 -8.47 -16.89 -10.00
N VAL A 306 -8.95 -16.74 -8.76
CA VAL A 306 -8.21 -17.21 -7.59
C VAL A 306 -8.28 -18.72 -7.53
N ASP A 307 -7.11 -19.37 -7.49
CA ASP A 307 -6.94 -20.80 -7.28
C ASP A 307 -5.64 -21.08 -6.50
N ALA A 308 -5.31 -22.36 -6.29
CA ALA A 308 -4.12 -22.75 -5.52
C ALA A 308 -2.78 -22.31 -6.17
N ALA A 309 -2.76 -22.08 -7.49
CA ALA A 309 -1.59 -21.62 -8.23
C ALA A 309 -1.58 -20.08 -8.39
N HIS A 310 -2.74 -19.44 -8.29
CA HIS A 310 -2.94 -18.00 -8.45
C HIS A 310 -3.69 -17.43 -7.24
N PRO A 311 -3.00 -17.28 -6.09
CA PRO A 311 -3.54 -16.56 -4.94
C PRO A 311 -4.03 -15.14 -5.30
N PRO A 312 -4.94 -14.56 -4.49
CA PRO A 312 -5.43 -13.21 -4.71
C PRO A 312 -4.28 -12.20 -4.76
N ALA A 313 -4.42 -11.14 -5.56
CA ALA A 313 -3.41 -10.10 -5.68
C ALA A 313 -4.00 -8.71 -5.40
N PHE A 314 -3.20 -7.88 -4.75
CA PHE A 314 -3.54 -6.53 -4.30
C PHE A 314 -2.58 -5.51 -4.88
N LEU A 315 -3.09 -4.46 -5.51
CA LEU A 315 -2.30 -3.37 -6.07
C LEU A 315 -2.04 -2.30 -5.00
N LEU A 316 -0.89 -2.36 -4.34
CA LEU A 316 -0.54 -1.45 -3.26
C LEU A 316 -0.03 -0.10 -3.77
N GLY A 317 0.52 -0.01 -4.97
CA GLY A 317 0.96 1.26 -5.55
C GLY A 317 0.90 1.22 -7.06
N PHE A 318 0.57 2.36 -7.67
CA PHE A 318 0.57 2.49 -9.12
C PHE A 318 0.75 3.96 -9.56
N ASP A 319 1.69 4.21 -10.45
CA ASP A 319 1.77 5.46 -11.21
C ASP A 319 2.49 5.28 -12.56
N THR A 320 2.27 6.21 -13.49
CA THR A 320 2.83 6.15 -14.86
C THR A 320 3.96 7.15 -15.10
N HIS A 321 4.43 7.84 -14.05
CA HIS A 321 5.55 8.78 -14.12
C HIS A 321 6.88 8.02 -14.30
N GLY A 322 7.92 8.71 -14.79
CA GLY A 322 9.23 8.08 -14.96
C GLY A 322 9.15 6.85 -15.86
N LYS A 323 9.62 5.70 -15.37
CA LYS A 323 9.50 4.38 -16.03
C LYS A 323 8.24 3.60 -15.65
N GLY A 324 7.37 4.22 -14.86
CA GLY A 324 6.15 3.65 -14.31
C GLY A 324 6.46 2.76 -13.10
N HIS A 325 5.62 2.87 -12.09
CA HIS A 325 5.74 2.15 -10.82
C HIS A 325 4.51 1.29 -10.59
N ALA A 326 4.73 0.10 -10.06
CA ALA A 326 3.65 -0.73 -9.55
C ALA A 326 4.16 -1.61 -8.41
N VAL A 327 3.39 -1.64 -7.33
CA VAL A 327 3.65 -2.47 -6.16
C VAL A 327 2.49 -3.42 -5.99
N ILE A 328 2.76 -4.73 -6.07
CA ILE A 328 1.70 -5.76 -6.11
C ILE A 328 2.01 -6.80 -5.05
N ALA A 329 1.07 -7.01 -4.13
CA ALA A 329 1.12 -8.11 -3.19
C ALA A 329 0.36 -9.31 -3.74
N VAL A 330 0.94 -10.49 -3.55
CA VAL A 330 0.30 -11.80 -3.68
C VAL A 330 -0.07 -12.24 -2.28
N ASN A 331 -1.33 -12.61 -2.05
CA ASN A 331 -1.97 -12.67 -0.73
C ASN A 331 -1.95 -11.31 0.01
N ASP A 332 -2.77 -11.20 1.05
CA ASP A 332 -2.91 -9.96 1.82
C ASP A 332 -1.77 -9.82 2.84
N PRO A 333 -0.89 -8.81 2.73
CA PRO A 333 0.21 -8.62 3.68
C PRO A 333 -0.25 -8.12 5.05
N ASP A 334 -1.46 -7.57 5.18
CA ASP A 334 -1.94 -7.07 6.46
C ASP A 334 -2.35 -8.21 7.40
N THR A 335 -2.61 -9.41 6.88
CA THR A 335 -3.07 -10.57 7.67
C THR A 335 -2.17 -11.80 7.58
N ALA A 336 -1.15 -11.78 6.71
CA ALA A 336 -0.23 -12.90 6.55
C ALA A 336 0.77 -13.01 7.70
N ASP A 337 1.03 -14.23 8.17
CA ASP A 337 2.04 -14.51 9.21
C ASP A 337 3.46 -14.17 8.73
N ASN A 338 3.73 -14.32 7.44
CA ASN A 338 4.98 -13.95 6.80
C ASN A 338 4.75 -12.97 5.65
N VAL A 339 5.55 -11.91 5.57
CA VAL A 339 5.48 -10.92 4.49
C VAL A 339 6.85 -10.76 3.84
N SER A 340 6.94 -11.00 2.54
CA SER A 340 8.18 -10.80 1.80
C SER A 340 8.09 -9.64 0.83
N THR A 341 9.01 -8.68 0.89
CA THR A 341 9.12 -7.59 -0.11
C THR A 341 10.28 -7.85 -1.05
N TYR A 342 10.00 -8.07 -2.33
CA TYR A 342 10.99 -8.22 -3.38
C TYR A 342 11.30 -6.90 -4.09
N VAL A 343 12.56 -6.48 -4.00
CA VAL A 343 13.10 -5.26 -4.60
C VAL A 343 14.00 -5.63 -5.79
N PRO A 344 13.53 -5.47 -7.04
CA PRO A 344 14.32 -5.76 -8.23
C PRO A 344 15.36 -4.67 -8.52
N GLY A 345 16.31 -4.99 -9.40
CA GLY A 345 17.43 -4.12 -9.78
C GLY A 345 17.31 -3.51 -11.18
N THR A 346 18.45 -3.38 -11.87
CA THR A 346 18.58 -2.72 -13.17
C THR A 346 17.57 -3.23 -14.19
N GLY A 347 16.92 -2.31 -14.90
CA GLY A 347 15.89 -2.59 -15.91
C GLY A 347 14.49 -2.82 -15.35
N ALA A 348 14.32 -2.85 -14.02
CA ALA A 348 12.99 -2.88 -13.40
C ALA A 348 12.19 -1.63 -13.77
N ARG A 349 10.95 -1.85 -14.21
CA ARG A 349 9.98 -0.83 -14.64
C ARG A 349 8.62 -1.45 -14.85
N LEU A 350 7.59 -0.62 -15.02
CA LEU A 350 6.22 -1.08 -15.25
C LEU A 350 6.10 -2.10 -16.41
N GLY A 351 6.78 -1.89 -17.55
CA GLY A 351 6.66 -2.80 -18.70
C GLY A 351 7.34 -4.18 -18.57
N SER A 352 8.18 -4.39 -17.54
CA SER A 352 8.81 -5.68 -17.24
C SER A 352 8.17 -6.40 -16.04
N ILE A 353 7.18 -5.77 -15.38
CA ILE A 353 6.65 -6.21 -14.07
C ILE A 353 6.13 -7.65 -14.03
N ASN A 354 5.63 -8.18 -15.15
CA ASN A 354 5.10 -9.55 -15.21
C ASN A 354 6.14 -10.60 -14.76
N SER A 355 7.42 -10.39 -15.09
CA SER A 355 8.47 -11.31 -14.68
C SER A 355 8.70 -11.30 -13.17
N ASP A 356 8.59 -10.12 -12.54
CA ASP A 356 8.79 -9.94 -11.10
C ASP A 356 7.57 -10.40 -10.28
N ILE A 357 6.35 -10.23 -10.80
CA ILE A 357 5.13 -10.82 -10.21
C ILE A 357 5.26 -12.34 -10.16
N ASN A 358 5.68 -12.98 -11.25
CA ASN A 358 5.86 -14.43 -11.30
C ASN A 358 6.89 -14.91 -10.28
N ARG A 359 7.94 -14.12 -10.00
CA ARG A 359 8.91 -14.42 -8.93
C ARG A 359 8.24 -14.41 -7.56
N SER A 360 7.36 -13.45 -7.30
CA SER A 360 6.58 -13.39 -6.05
C SER A 360 5.64 -14.60 -5.89
N ASP A 361 4.93 -15.01 -6.95
CA ASP A 361 4.11 -16.22 -6.91
C ASP A 361 4.95 -17.47 -6.58
N ARG A 362 6.16 -17.59 -7.13
CA ARG A 362 7.08 -18.69 -6.82
C ARG A 362 7.61 -18.65 -5.39
N MET A 363 7.86 -17.47 -4.83
CA MET A 363 8.32 -17.33 -3.45
C MET A 363 7.23 -17.74 -2.44
N VAL A 364 5.96 -17.40 -2.70
CA VAL A 364 4.82 -17.91 -1.91
C VAL A 364 4.78 -19.44 -1.99
N ALA A 365 4.88 -20.03 -3.19
CA ALA A 365 4.89 -21.48 -3.35
C ALA A 365 6.07 -22.16 -2.64
N ALA A 366 7.25 -21.51 -2.61
CA ALA A 366 8.43 -22.01 -1.90
C ALA A 366 8.26 -21.94 -0.37
N ALA A 367 7.67 -20.86 0.15
CA ALA A 367 7.34 -20.73 1.57
C ALA A 367 6.31 -21.80 2.00
N ASP A 368 5.26 -22.01 1.22
CA ASP A 368 4.26 -23.06 1.46
C ASP A 368 4.90 -24.46 1.44
N ALA A 369 5.91 -24.68 0.59
CA ALA A 369 6.67 -25.93 0.59
C ALA A 369 7.52 -26.12 1.85
N ALA A 370 8.14 -25.04 2.34
CA ALA A 370 8.90 -25.05 3.60
C ALA A 370 8.00 -25.35 4.81
N ASP A 371 6.81 -24.74 4.87
CA ASP A 371 5.80 -25.00 5.91
C ASP A 371 5.35 -26.46 5.94
N ARG A 372 5.03 -27.02 4.76
CA ARG A 372 4.65 -28.44 4.65
C ARG A 372 5.76 -29.37 5.09
N LYS A 373 7.02 -29.06 4.75
CA LYS A 373 8.20 -29.82 5.18
C LYS A 373 8.40 -29.76 6.69
N ALA A 374 8.14 -28.60 7.31
CA ALA A 374 8.25 -28.40 8.75
C ALA A 374 7.07 -28.98 9.55
N GLY A 375 5.91 -29.17 8.92
CA GLY A 375 4.67 -29.56 9.61
C GLY A 375 4.09 -28.44 10.47
N ASP A 376 4.38 -27.19 10.13
CA ASP A 376 4.07 -25.97 10.88
C ASP A 376 3.49 -24.91 9.92
N PRO A 377 2.18 -25.01 9.60
CA PRO A 377 1.55 -24.20 8.56
C PRO A 377 1.42 -22.73 8.96
N SER A 378 1.76 -21.84 8.04
CA SER A 378 1.59 -20.39 8.16
C SER A 378 1.11 -19.79 6.84
N THR A 379 0.67 -18.54 6.87
CA THR A 379 0.24 -17.80 5.68
C THR A 379 1.36 -16.86 5.21
N THR A 380 1.60 -16.81 3.90
CA THR A 380 2.66 -15.99 3.31
C THR A 380 2.10 -15.02 2.27
N SER A 381 2.45 -13.74 2.40
CA SER A 381 2.29 -12.72 1.37
C SER A 381 3.62 -12.36 0.74
N SER A 382 3.65 -12.19 -0.58
CA SER A 382 4.84 -11.73 -1.30
C SER A 382 4.54 -10.52 -2.17
N ILE A 383 5.34 -9.48 -2.01
CA ILE A 383 5.19 -8.17 -2.64
C ILE A 383 6.26 -7.98 -3.69
N THR A 384 5.87 -7.72 -4.93
CA THR A 384 6.74 -7.14 -5.96
C THR A 384 6.78 -5.63 -5.78
N TRP A 385 7.94 -5.05 -5.46
CA TRP A 385 8.09 -3.61 -5.21
C TRP A 385 8.86 -2.91 -6.33
N ILE A 386 8.17 -2.50 -7.41
CA ILE A 386 8.70 -1.55 -8.40
C ILE A 386 8.26 -0.14 -7.99
N GLY A 387 8.81 0.36 -6.89
CA GLY A 387 8.45 1.64 -6.27
C GLY A 387 9.37 2.82 -6.59
N TYR A 388 10.42 2.59 -7.39
CA TYR A 388 11.45 3.57 -7.74
C TYR A 388 11.84 3.46 -9.21
N ASP A 389 12.40 4.55 -9.76
CA ASP A 389 13.02 4.53 -11.08
C ASP A 389 14.38 3.82 -10.95
N ALA A 390 14.45 2.54 -11.31
CA ALA A 390 15.69 1.79 -11.33
C ALA A 390 16.61 2.25 -12.48
N PRO A 391 17.94 2.07 -12.38
CA PRO A 391 18.83 2.29 -13.52
C PRO A 391 18.40 1.40 -14.69
N GLN A 392 18.42 1.94 -15.91
CA GLN A 392 17.98 1.24 -17.13
C GLN A 392 19.16 0.74 -17.98
N SER A 393 20.38 1.10 -17.59
CA SER A 393 21.62 0.61 -18.19
C SER A 393 22.56 0.05 -17.12
N ILE A 394 23.14 -1.11 -17.40
CA ILE A 394 24.24 -1.67 -16.58
C ILE A 394 25.52 -0.83 -16.71
N VAL A 395 25.70 -0.14 -17.85
CA VAL A 395 26.85 0.73 -18.09
C VAL A 395 26.48 2.16 -17.66
N LEU A 396 27.31 2.79 -16.82
CA LEU A 396 27.18 4.15 -16.26
C LEU A 396 26.02 4.39 -15.28
N GLU A 397 24.79 3.98 -15.59
CA GLU A 397 23.64 4.25 -14.69
C GLU A 397 23.66 3.38 -13.45
N ALA A 398 23.87 2.07 -13.60
CA ALA A 398 23.95 1.17 -12.45
C ALA A 398 25.14 1.49 -11.53
N ALA A 399 26.18 2.18 -12.02
CA ALA A 399 27.29 2.67 -11.20
C ALA A 399 26.91 3.86 -10.32
N ASP A 400 25.86 4.60 -10.69
CA ASP A 400 25.39 5.75 -9.94
C ASP A 400 24.50 5.30 -8.78
N GLY A 401 24.96 5.53 -7.54
CA GLY A 401 24.16 5.27 -6.33
C GLY A 401 22.95 6.22 -6.15
N SER A 402 22.73 7.19 -7.03
CA SER A 402 21.63 8.16 -6.90
C SER A 402 20.25 7.50 -7.03
N TYR A 403 20.11 6.47 -7.88
CA TYR A 403 18.85 5.73 -8.02
C TYR A 403 18.47 5.04 -6.70
N ALA A 404 19.43 4.39 -6.03
CA ALA A 404 19.25 3.81 -4.70
C ALA A 404 18.87 4.88 -3.65
N ARG A 405 19.61 6.00 -3.59
CA ARG A 405 19.32 7.11 -2.65
C ARG A 405 17.92 7.71 -2.84
N ASN A 406 17.48 7.84 -4.09
CA ASN A 406 16.14 8.38 -4.40
C ASN A 406 15.00 7.44 -3.96
N ALA A 407 15.29 6.15 -3.75
CA ALA A 407 14.33 5.15 -3.31
C ALA A 407 14.21 5.04 -1.78
N GLU A 408 15.20 5.50 -1.01
CA GLU A 408 15.30 5.27 0.45
C GLU A 408 14.05 5.67 1.22
N ASP A 409 13.58 6.91 1.03
CA ASP A 409 12.40 7.42 1.75
C ASP A 409 11.13 6.66 1.37
N ARG A 410 11.02 6.20 0.12
CA ARG A 410 9.85 5.43 -0.34
C ARG A 410 9.88 4.01 0.21
N LEU A 411 11.03 3.33 0.15
CA LEU A 411 11.15 1.97 0.66
C LEU A 411 11.00 1.92 2.18
N HIS A 412 11.64 2.84 2.92
CA HIS A 412 11.51 2.94 4.37
C HIS A 412 10.06 3.15 4.82
N ARG A 413 9.34 4.09 4.18
CA ARG A 413 7.93 4.32 4.51
C ARG A 413 7.04 3.16 4.10
N PHE A 414 7.33 2.50 2.98
CA PHE A 414 6.57 1.33 2.55
C PHE A 414 6.65 0.21 3.60
N GLU A 415 7.85 -0.18 4.03
CA GLU A 415 8.06 -1.21 5.06
C GLU A 415 7.47 -0.80 6.42
N THR A 416 7.59 0.48 6.79
CA THR A 416 6.93 1.02 7.99
C THR A 416 5.41 0.97 7.88
N GLY A 417 4.87 1.20 6.68
CA GLY A 417 3.45 1.07 6.38
C GLY A 417 2.94 -0.34 6.56
N LEU A 418 3.66 -1.35 6.06
CA LEU A 418 3.31 -2.77 6.26
C LEU A 418 3.24 -3.11 7.75
N ARG A 419 4.17 -2.61 8.56
CA ARG A 419 4.10 -2.79 10.02
C ARG A 419 2.92 -2.08 10.67
N ALA A 420 2.59 -0.88 10.20
CA ALA A 420 1.48 -0.11 10.75
C ALA A 420 0.11 -0.71 10.42
N THR A 421 -0.04 -1.33 9.25
CA THR A 421 -1.33 -1.88 8.78
C THR A 421 -1.57 -3.32 9.21
N HIS A 422 -0.51 -4.05 9.60
CA HIS A 422 -0.61 -5.45 9.99
C HIS A 422 -1.57 -5.69 11.18
N GLU A 423 -2.32 -6.78 11.10
CA GLU A 423 -3.32 -7.20 12.07
C GLU A 423 -2.86 -8.44 12.82
N GLY A 424 -2.99 -8.43 14.16
CA GLY A 424 -2.67 -9.58 15.00
C GLY A 424 -1.25 -9.55 15.56
N GLU A 425 -0.66 -10.74 15.74
CA GLU A 425 0.72 -10.89 16.20
C GLU A 425 1.69 -10.40 15.12
N PRO A 426 2.83 -9.79 15.47
CA PRO A 426 3.77 -9.28 14.46
C PRO A 426 4.19 -10.36 13.44
N SER A 427 3.99 -10.08 12.16
CA SER A 427 4.46 -10.91 11.05
C SER A 427 5.99 -11.01 10.97
N ASN A 428 6.48 -12.09 10.36
CA ASN A 428 7.88 -12.24 9.98
C ASN A 428 8.11 -11.53 8.62
N ASN A 429 8.77 -10.37 8.64
CA ASN A 429 9.01 -9.57 7.43
C ASN A 429 10.40 -9.84 6.86
N THR A 430 10.46 -10.20 5.58
CA THR A 430 11.71 -10.47 4.85
C THR A 430 11.83 -9.55 3.63
N VAL A 431 12.91 -8.77 3.53
CA VAL A 431 13.21 -8.02 2.30
C VAL A 431 14.17 -8.83 1.44
N LEU A 432 13.77 -9.15 0.22
CA LEU A 432 14.59 -9.84 -0.78
C LEU A 432 15.00 -8.84 -1.87
N ALA A 433 16.29 -8.71 -2.10
CA ALA A 433 16.84 -7.73 -3.00
C ALA A 433 17.67 -8.42 -4.08
N HIS A 434 17.49 -8.03 -5.34
CA HIS A 434 18.19 -8.62 -6.48
C HIS A 434 18.99 -7.60 -7.26
N SER A 435 20.24 -7.93 -7.60
CA SER A 435 21.08 -7.07 -8.44
C SER A 435 21.20 -5.66 -7.83
N TYR A 436 21.04 -4.58 -8.60
CA TYR A 436 21.02 -3.21 -8.06
C TYR A 436 20.00 -3.00 -6.92
N GLY A 437 18.95 -3.81 -6.83
CA GLY A 437 18.01 -3.79 -5.71
C GLY A 437 18.71 -3.99 -4.36
N THR A 438 19.82 -4.74 -4.29
CA THR A 438 20.61 -4.90 -3.06
C THR A 438 21.25 -3.60 -2.62
N THR A 439 21.66 -2.76 -3.58
CA THR A 439 22.18 -1.42 -3.31
C THR A 439 21.07 -0.52 -2.77
N THR A 440 19.90 -0.55 -3.39
CA THR A 440 18.70 0.18 -2.93
C THR A 440 18.32 -0.19 -1.49
N VAL A 441 18.20 -1.49 -1.19
CA VAL A 441 17.87 -1.97 0.16
C VAL A 441 18.96 -1.62 1.16
N GLY A 442 20.22 -1.89 0.82
CA GLY A 442 21.34 -1.65 1.72
C GLY A 442 21.55 -0.18 2.08
N TYR A 443 21.41 0.73 1.11
CA TYR A 443 21.44 2.17 1.37
C TYR A 443 20.29 2.59 2.29
N THR A 444 19.07 2.10 2.03
CA THR A 444 17.91 2.39 2.87
C THR A 444 18.11 1.90 4.30
N MET A 445 18.61 0.67 4.48
CA MET A 445 18.92 0.10 5.79
C MET A 445 20.01 0.90 6.52
N ARG A 446 21.11 1.23 5.83
CA ARG A 446 22.24 2.00 6.39
C ARG A 446 21.82 3.40 6.80
N ASP A 447 21.00 4.10 6.02
CA ASP A 447 20.74 5.53 6.20
C ASP A 447 19.44 5.80 6.99
N LYS A 448 18.40 4.99 6.76
CA LYS A 448 17.06 5.12 7.38
C LYS A 448 16.73 4.00 8.36
N GLY A 449 17.25 2.79 8.13
CA GLY A 449 16.80 1.56 8.78
C GLY A 449 15.54 1.00 8.12
N LEU A 450 15.28 -0.29 8.27
CA LEU A 450 14.03 -0.94 7.85
C LEU A 450 13.47 -1.79 9.00
N PRO A 451 12.16 -1.74 9.28
CA PRO A 451 11.55 -2.52 10.37
C PRO A 451 11.27 -3.96 9.94
N VAL A 452 12.32 -4.71 9.57
CA VAL A 452 12.24 -6.05 8.97
C VAL A 452 13.03 -7.07 9.80
N ASP A 453 12.64 -8.34 9.71
CA ASP A 453 13.23 -9.42 10.53
C ASP A 453 14.36 -10.14 9.81
N ASN A 454 14.33 -10.16 8.47
CA ASN A 454 15.36 -10.79 7.63
C ASN A 454 15.63 -9.97 6.36
N VAL A 455 16.84 -10.11 5.83
CA VAL A 455 17.20 -9.56 4.51
C VAL A 455 17.95 -10.60 3.69
N VAL A 456 17.60 -10.72 2.40
CA VAL A 456 18.24 -11.63 1.45
C VAL A 456 18.81 -10.83 0.28
N LEU A 457 20.13 -10.87 0.11
CA LEU A 457 20.87 -10.12 -0.91
C LEU A 457 21.35 -11.06 -2.02
N ILE A 458 20.74 -10.96 -3.21
CA ILE A 458 20.97 -11.90 -4.31
C ILE A 458 21.67 -11.19 -5.45
N ALA A 459 22.76 -11.79 -5.95
CA ALA A 459 23.54 -11.28 -7.08
C ALA A 459 23.98 -9.81 -6.89
N SER A 460 24.47 -9.49 -5.69
CA SER A 460 24.70 -8.11 -5.25
C SER A 460 25.93 -7.48 -5.92
N PRO A 461 25.81 -6.27 -6.51
CA PRO A 461 26.96 -5.43 -6.84
C PRO A 461 27.50 -4.63 -5.64
N GLY A 462 27.12 -5.00 -4.41
CA GLY A 462 27.36 -4.28 -3.17
C GLY A 462 26.10 -3.59 -2.63
N CYS A 463 26.04 -3.42 -1.31
CA CYS A 463 24.87 -2.88 -0.59
C CYS A 463 25.19 -1.63 0.25
N GLY A 464 26.31 -0.97 0.00
CA GLY A 464 26.69 0.31 0.58
C GLY A 464 27.38 0.24 1.94
N VAL A 465 27.77 -0.96 2.37
CA VAL A 465 28.45 -1.23 3.63
C VAL A 465 29.56 -2.26 3.45
N GLU A 466 30.47 -2.35 4.42
CA GLU A 466 31.56 -3.34 4.41
C GLU A 466 31.19 -4.61 5.18
N HIS A 467 30.37 -4.49 6.22
CA HIS A 467 29.92 -5.61 7.04
C HIS A 467 28.39 -5.63 7.20
N ALA A 468 27.82 -6.83 7.32
CA ALA A 468 26.39 -7.07 7.49
C ALA A 468 25.81 -6.36 8.73
N GLU A 469 26.59 -6.17 9.80
CA GLU A 469 26.18 -5.44 11.01
C GLU A 469 25.87 -3.96 10.77
N GLU A 470 26.44 -3.36 9.72
CA GLU A 470 26.19 -1.97 9.35
C GLU A 470 24.82 -1.77 8.67
N LEU A 471 24.14 -2.87 8.29
CA LEU A 471 22.76 -2.84 7.80
C LEU A 471 21.73 -2.59 8.92
N ARG A 472 22.17 -2.39 10.17
CA ARG A 472 21.29 -2.11 11.32
C ARG A 472 20.26 -3.22 11.59
N ILE A 473 20.63 -4.46 11.31
CA ILE A 473 19.89 -5.68 11.64
C ILE A 473 20.88 -6.68 12.25
N ASP A 474 20.38 -7.67 12.99
CA ASP A 474 21.19 -8.79 13.45
C ASP A 474 21.87 -9.47 12.23
N PRO A 475 23.21 -9.54 12.16
CA PRO A 475 23.92 -10.16 11.04
C PRO A 475 23.52 -11.61 10.77
N SER A 476 23.06 -12.34 11.79
CA SER A 476 22.56 -13.71 11.63
C SER A 476 21.25 -13.82 10.85
N ARG A 477 20.59 -12.68 10.59
CA ARG A 477 19.39 -12.51 9.78
C ARG A 477 19.67 -11.93 8.39
N VAL A 478 20.94 -11.75 8.05
CA VAL A 478 21.40 -11.31 6.72
C VAL A 478 21.82 -12.54 5.94
N TYR A 479 21.17 -12.75 4.80
CA TYR A 479 21.46 -13.84 3.87
C TYR A 479 22.00 -13.29 2.56
N ALA A 480 22.91 -14.01 1.92
CA ALA A 480 23.47 -13.64 0.63
C ALA A 480 23.57 -14.85 -0.30
N ALA A 481 23.37 -14.63 -1.61
CA ALA A 481 23.50 -15.66 -2.62
C ALA A 481 24.11 -15.07 -3.89
N GLN A 482 25.11 -15.76 -4.46
CA GLN A 482 25.65 -15.45 -5.77
C GLN A 482 26.18 -16.75 -6.38
N SER A 483 25.68 -17.12 -7.55
CA SER A 483 26.11 -18.29 -8.31
C SER A 483 27.48 -18.04 -8.98
N ASP A 484 28.28 -19.08 -9.16
CA ASP A 484 29.52 -19.02 -9.95
C ASP A 484 29.23 -18.71 -11.43
N GLY A 485 28.12 -19.24 -11.95
CA GLY A 485 27.54 -18.99 -13.26
C GLY A 485 26.85 -17.62 -13.37
N ASP A 486 26.74 -16.88 -12.27
CA ASP A 486 26.47 -15.44 -12.27
C ASP A 486 27.73 -14.64 -12.66
N ALA A 487 28.52 -15.22 -13.56
CA ALA A 487 29.57 -14.58 -14.31
C ALA A 487 28.94 -13.72 -15.39
N ILE A 488 28.66 -12.48 -15.00
CA ILE A 488 28.71 -11.31 -15.86
C ILE A 488 27.83 -11.38 -17.13
N GLY A 489 26.55 -11.05 -16.99
CA GLY A 489 25.73 -10.48 -18.08
C GLY A 489 26.14 -9.05 -18.49
N TRP A 490 27.43 -8.69 -18.41
CA TRP A 490 27.91 -7.32 -18.71
C TRP A 490 28.47 -7.20 -20.13
N ALA A 491 28.82 -8.31 -20.79
CA ALA A 491 29.46 -8.31 -22.10
C ALA A 491 28.49 -8.31 -23.31
N THR A 492 27.17 -8.49 -23.13
CA THR A 492 26.23 -8.67 -24.27
C THR A 492 25.21 -7.55 -24.47
N ALA A 493 25.28 -6.45 -23.72
CA ALA A 493 24.39 -5.29 -23.94
C ALA A 493 24.97 -4.20 -24.87
N VAL A 494 26.23 -4.31 -25.29
CA VAL A 494 26.89 -3.33 -26.17
C VAL A 494 27.77 -4.02 -27.21
N ASP A 495 27.19 -4.79 -28.14
CA ASP A 495 27.82 -4.89 -29.46
C ASP A 495 26.90 -5.35 -30.62
N PRO A 496 26.30 -4.42 -31.39
CA PRO A 496 25.79 -4.72 -32.73
C PRO A 496 26.86 -4.66 -33.84
N GLY A 497 28.15 -4.41 -33.53
CA GLY A 497 29.16 -3.92 -34.47
C GLY A 497 30.59 -4.50 -34.43
N GLY A 498 30.95 -5.39 -33.51
CA GLY A 498 32.25 -6.06 -33.46
C GLY A 498 33.43 -5.20 -32.99
N VAL A 499 33.27 -4.34 -31.97
CA VAL A 499 34.35 -3.43 -31.53
C VAL A 499 34.53 -3.39 -30.00
N ALA A 500 34.94 -4.49 -29.35
CA ALA A 500 35.57 -4.40 -28.02
C ALA A 500 36.17 -5.73 -27.51
N ASP A 501 37.49 -5.90 -27.63
CA ASP A 501 38.24 -6.90 -26.84
C ASP A 501 38.62 -6.37 -25.43
N ASN A 502 38.42 -5.09 -25.13
CA ASN A 502 38.86 -4.46 -23.86
C ASN A 502 37.73 -3.94 -22.95
N LEU A 503 36.49 -3.84 -23.45
CA LEU A 503 35.37 -3.27 -22.67
C LEU A 503 34.89 -4.25 -21.58
N GLY A 504 35.06 -5.56 -21.80
CA GLY A 504 34.73 -6.60 -20.82
C GLY A 504 35.65 -6.57 -19.60
N ASP A 505 36.96 -6.40 -19.81
CA ASP A 505 37.95 -6.30 -18.73
C ASP A 505 37.83 -4.97 -17.96
N ASP A 506 37.56 -3.86 -18.67
CA ASP A 506 37.32 -2.55 -18.04
C ASP A 506 36.03 -2.53 -17.20
N LEU A 507 34.97 -3.21 -17.66
CA LEU A 507 33.72 -3.40 -16.88
C LEU A 507 33.92 -4.38 -15.72
N ALA A 508 34.68 -5.46 -15.89
CA ALA A 508 35.03 -6.35 -14.78
C ALA A 508 35.84 -5.61 -13.68
N GLY A 509 36.75 -4.71 -14.08
CA GLY A 509 37.51 -3.85 -13.16
C GLY A 509 36.67 -2.77 -12.46
N LEU A 510 35.69 -2.17 -13.15
CA LEU A 510 34.75 -1.18 -12.58
C LEU A 510 33.82 -1.76 -11.51
N TRP A 511 33.53 -3.06 -11.60
CA TRP A 511 32.55 -3.76 -10.76
C TRP A 511 33.16 -4.79 -9.81
N GLY A 512 34.49 -4.74 -9.62
CA GLY A 512 35.20 -5.46 -8.55
C GLY A 512 35.62 -6.90 -8.86
N GLY A 513 35.44 -7.37 -10.10
CA GLY A 513 35.79 -8.72 -10.53
C GLY A 513 37.29 -9.01 -10.71
N GLY A 514 38.19 -8.09 -10.36
CA GLY A 514 39.61 -8.18 -10.76
C GLY A 514 40.68 -7.80 -9.73
N ASN A 515 40.33 -7.21 -8.57
CA ASN A 515 41.34 -6.61 -7.68
C ASN A 515 41.69 -7.42 -6.42
N GLY A 516 41.03 -8.56 -6.18
CA GLY A 516 41.33 -9.46 -5.06
C GLY A 516 41.01 -8.90 -3.67
N ASP A 517 40.50 -7.68 -3.57
CA ASP A 517 40.07 -6.99 -2.34
C ASP A 517 38.57 -7.16 -2.06
N HIS A 518 37.85 -7.85 -2.96
CA HIS A 518 36.41 -8.12 -2.88
C HIS A 518 35.54 -6.86 -2.76
N HIS A 519 36.03 -5.71 -3.26
CA HIS A 519 35.28 -4.47 -3.30
C HIS A 519 34.59 -4.30 -4.65
N LEU A 520 33.26 -4.25 -4.62
CA LEU A 520 32.38 -3.96 -5.76
C LEU A 520 32.01 -2.48 -5.79
N ILE A 521 31.39 -2.03 -6.88
CA ILE A 521 31.11 -0.60 -7.11
C ILE A 521 30.28 0.05 -5.99
N HIS A 522 29.43 -0.74 -5.31
CA HIS A 522 28.56 -0.29 -4.23
C HIS A 522 28.95 -0.88 -2.88
N GLY A 523 30.21 -1.25 -2.64
CA GLY A 523 30.67 -1.79 -1.35
C GLY A 523 31.24 -3.19 -1.47
N ARG A 524 31.38 -3.90 -0.34
CA ARG A 524 31.96 -5.25 -0.33
C ARG A 524 31.05 -6.28 -0.99
N GLN A 525 31.64 -7.29 -1.60
CA GLN A 525 30.94 -8.48 -2.09
C GLN A 525 30.22 -9.18 -0.93
N THR A 526 28.91 -9.36 -1.05
CA THR A 526 28.07 -9.81 0.08
C THR A 526 28.24 -11.30 0.44
N THR A 527 28.88 -12.09 -0.44
CA THR A 527 29.09 -13.52 -0.25
C THR A 527 30.44 -13.89 0.36
N VAL A 528 31.32 -12.90 0.61
CA VAL A 528 32.63 -13.18 1.22
C VAL A 528 32.52 -13.32 2.74
N PRO A 529 33.34 -14.16 3.37
CA PRO A 529 33.27 -14.38 4.82
C PRO A 529 33.36 -13.09 5.65
N ASP A 530 34.21 -12.15 5.23
CA ASP A 530 34.42 -10.88 5.94
C ASP A 530 33.18 -9.99 5.96
N PHE A 531 32.26 -10.14 4.99
CA PHE A 531 30.99 -9.41 5.00
C PHE A 531 30.07 -9.89 6.14
N GLY A 532 30.11 -11.17 6.49
CA GLY A 532 29.39 -11.72 7.65
C GLY A 532 27.92 -12.12 7.41
N ALA A 533 27.48 -12.25 6.16
CA ALA A 533 26.17 -12.80 5.83
C ALA A 533 26.15 -14.35 5.83
N ARG A 534 24.96 -14.92 5.99
CA ARG A 534 24.71 -16.36 5.80
C ARG A 534 24.57 -16.68 4.33
N ILE A 535 25.42 -17.55 3.81
CA ILE A 535 25.42 -17.89 2.38
C ILE A 535 24.35 -18.93 2.09
N LEU A 536 23.44 -18.62 1.17
CA LEU A 536 22.43 -19.54 0.67
C LEU A 536 23.01 -20.41 -0.45
N PRO A 537 22.56 -21.67 -0.59
CA PRO A 537 22.98 -22.53 -1.69
C PRO A 537 22.50 -21.98 -3.05
N THR A 538 23.33 -22.16 -4.07
CA THR A 538 23.06 -21.75 -5.46
C THR A 538 23.29 -22.91 -6.42
N ASP A 539 22.61 -22.89 -7.56
CA ASP A 539 23.03 -23.70 -8.71
C ASP A 539 24.26 -23.03 -9.31
N SER A 540 25.40 -23.74 -9.35
CA SER A 540 26.68 -23.17 -9.80
C SER A 540 26.68 -22.76 -11.27
N GLU A 541 25.78 -23.32 -12.10
CA GLU A 541 25.62 -22.96 -13.50
C GLU A 541 24.49 -21.95 -13.73
N GLY A 542 23.77 -21.56 -12.66
CA GLY A 542 22.65 -20.64 -12.73
C GLY A 542 23.11 -19.22 -13.08
N GLY A 543 22.47 -18.60 -14.06
CA GLY A 543 22.71 -17.22 -14.46
C GLY A 543 22.01 -16.19 -13.57
N HIS A 544 22.22 -14.91 -13.88
CA HIS A 544 21.81 -13.76 -13.06
C HIS A 544 20.31 -13.72 -12.66
N SER A 545 19.43 -14.35 -13.42
CA SER A 545 17.99 -14.39 -13.15
C SER A 545 17.46 -15.76 -12.73
N ASP A 546 18.31 -16.78 -12.66
CA ASP A 546 17.91 -18.18 -12.52
C ASP A 546 17.64 -18.60 -11.07
N TYR A 547 17.91 -17.74 -10.09
CA TYR A 547 17.67 -17.99 -8.67
C TYR A 547 16.22 -18.35 -8.33
N TRP A 548 15.25 -17.88 -9.13
CA TRP A 548 13.81 -18.18 -9.01
C TRP A 548 13.34 -19.30 -9.94
N ASN A 549 14.23 -20.04 -10.61
CA ASN A 549 13.81 -21.18 -11.42
C ASN A 549 13.32 -22.33 -10.54
N ASP A 550 12.35 -23.08 -11.04
CA ASP A 550 11.82 -24.24 -10.32
C ASP A 550 12.95 -25.25 -10.09
N GLY A 551 13.10 -25.72 -8.86
CA GLY A 551 14.19 -26.62 -8.47
C GLY A 551 15.50 -25.93 -8.09
N SER A 552 15.59 -24.59 -8.21
CA SER A 552 16.72 -23.83 -7.68
C SER A 552 16.88 -24.07 -6.16
N PRO A 553 18.08 -24.41 -5.68
CA PRO A 553 18.32 -24.52 -4.25
C PRO A 553 18.15 -23.15 -3.56
N THR A 554 18.46 -22.05 -4.26
CA THR A 554 18.28 -20.69 -3.71
C THR A 554 16.79 -20.37 -3.50
N LEU A 555 15.91 -20.73 -4.44
CA LEU A 555 14.47 -20.53 -4.29
C LEU A 555 13.92 -21.31 -3.09
N THR A 556 14.41 -22.54 -2.91
CA THR A 556 14.04 -23.37 -1.75
C THR A 556 14.43 -22.69 -0.44
N SER A 557 15.69 -22.23 -0.33
CA SER A 557 16.16 -21.56 0.88
C SER A 557 15.52 -20.20 1.11
N MET A 558 15.21 -19.44 0.05
CA MET A 558 14.40 -18.21 0.16
C MET A 558 13.04 -18.51 0.77
N GLY A 559 12.36 -19.57 0.32
CA GLY A 559 11.10 -20.02 0.90
C GLY A 559 11.22 -20.35 2.38
N GLU A 560 12.30 -21.02 2.80
CA GLU A 560 12.58 -21.32 4.20
C GLU A 560 12.77 -20.06 5.05
N VAL A 561 13.55 -19.07 4.56
CA VAL A 561 13.73 -17.78 5.26
C VAL A 561 12.41 -17.01 5.37
N ILE A 562 11.65 -16.92 4.26
CA ILE A 562 10.36 -16.22 4.22
C ILE A 562 9.39 -16.83 5.21
N ALA A 563 9.29 -18.17 5.26
CA ALA A 563 8.41 -18.89 6.19
C ALA A 563 8.93 -18.94 7.64
N GLY A 564 10.04 -18.27 7.95
CA GLY A 564 10.65 -18.27 9.28
C GLY A 564 11.20 -19.64 9.70
N LYS A 565 11.49 -20.53 8.75
CA LYS A 565 12.00 -21.88 8.98
C LYS A 565 13.54 -21.92 8.90
N PRO A 566 14.19 -22.90 9.54
CA PRO A 566 15.63 -23.10 9.38
C PRO A 566 15.98 -23.39 7.92
N VAL A 567 16.97 -22.68 7.40
CA VAL A 567 17.56 -22.96 6.08
C VAL A 567 18.25 -24.32 6.12
N SER A 568 17.95 -25.17 5.13
CA SER A 568 18.41 -26.56 5.02
C SER A 568 19.78 -26.77 4.41
#